data_AF-A0A0B1RZL5-F1
#
_entry.id   AF-A0A0B1RZL5-F1
#
_cell.length_a   1.000
_cell.length_b   1.000
_cell.length_c   1.000
_cell.angle_alpha   90.00
_cell.angle_beta   90.00
_cell.angle_gamma   90.00
#
_symmetry.space_group_name_H-M   'P 1'
#
loop_
_entity.id
_entity.type
_entity.pdbx_description
1 polymer ?
#
loop_
_entity_poly.entity_id
_entity_poly.type
_entity_poly.pdbx_seq_one_letter_code
_entity_poly.pdbx_strand_id
1 'polypeptide(L)'
;MINILQTMMDLYRQRTLEQRYLNFIDEKFKYVNNEFPPEMQDDRKKFDTYVAFEDDFDYSAIRRLLSQTECKILRSAFPLKEDKTLEELTDRVRALWPKAVFEDRNCSRQSRQPACPRAIVLSIENDDCSEWLGAMHTGCSVVFCA
;
A
#
# COMPACT_ATOMS: atom_id res chain seq x y z
N MET A 1 -0.12 19.99 -6.65
CA MET A 1 0.50 19.45 -5.43
C MET A 1 1.47 18.37 -5.88
N ILE A 2 2.78 18.66 -5.88
CA ILE A 2 3.81 17.74 -6.38
C ILE A 2 3.91 16.58 -5.37
N ASN A 3 3.78 15.35 -5.84
CA ASN A 3 3.65 14.16 -5.01
C ASN A 3 5.05 13.76 -4.50
N ILE A 4 5.47 14.33 -3.36
CA ILE A 4 6.82 14.20 -2.78
C ILE A 4 7.28 12.73 -2.68
N LEU A 5 6.35 11.81 -2.43
CA LEU A 5 6.61 10.38 -2.36
C LEU A 5 7.12 9.82 -3.70
N GLN A 6 6.48 10.22 -4.81
CA GLN A 6 6.88 9.81 -6.15
C GLN A 6 8.30 10.29 -6.46
N THR A 7 8.60 11.54 -6.13
CA THR A 7 9.93 12.13 -6.33
C THR A 7 11.00 11.42 -5.50
N MET A 8 10.69 11.04 -4.26
CA MET A 8 11.61 10.28 -3.42
C MET A 8 11.86 8.87 -3.96
N MET A 9 10.82 8.15 -4.40
CA MET A 9 10.97 6.83 -5.00
C MET A 9 11.80 6.88 -6.29
N ASP A 10 11.58 7.89 -7.13
CA ASP A 10 12.34 8.08 -8.35
C ASP A 10 13.84 8.34 -8.04
N LEU A 11 14.14 9.16 -7.04
CA LEU A 11 15.51 9.41 -6.57
C LEU A 11 16.18 8.16 -6.00
N TYR A 12 15.47 7.38 -5.19
CA TYR A 12 15.99 6.12 -4.64
C TYR A 12 16.28 5.10 -5.75
N ARG A 13 15.36 4.97 -6.71
CA ARG A 13 15.52 4.11 -7.88
C ARG A 13 16.75 4.52 -8.69
N GLN A 14 16.89 5.82 -8.96
CA GLN A 14 18.02 6.36 -9.71
C GLN A 14 19.34 6.05 -9.00
N ARG A 15 19.45 6.34 -7.70
CA ARG A 15 20.67 6.06 -6.92
C ARG A 15 21.03 4.58 -6.88
N THR A 16 20.04 3.71 -6.74
CA THR A 16 20.27 2.25 -6.70
C THR A 16 20.79 1.73 -8.03
N LEU A 17 20.23 2.23 -9.14
CA LEU A 17 20.70 1.89 -10.49
C LEU A 17 22.10 2.46 -10.77
N GLU A 18 22.37 3.70 -10.35
CA GLU A 18 23.69 4.32 -10.45
C GLU A 18 24.74 3.50 -9.71
N GLN A 19 24.48 3.11 -8.46
CA GLN A 19 25.41 2.29 -7.68
C GLN A 19 25.65 0.93 -8.34
N ARG A 20 24.60 0.27 -8.82
CA ARG A 20 24.72 -1.01 -9.54
C ARG A 20 25.52 -0.87 -10.83
N TYR A 21 25.36 0.25 -11.54
CA TYR A 21 26.13 0.55 -12.75
C TYR A 21 27.60 0.81 -12.44
N LEU A 22 27.90 1.59 -11.40
CA LEU A 22 29.27 1.84 -10.95
C LEU A 22 29.98 0.54 -10.56
N ASN A 23 29.30 -0.34 -9.82
CA ASN A 23 29.84 -1.66 -9.47
C ASN A 23 30.10 -2.50 -10.72
N PHE A 24 29.16 -2.51 -11.67
CA PHE A 24 29.34 -3.21 -12.95
C PHE A 24 30.57 -2.69 -13.72
N ILE A 25 30.78 -1.37 -13.77
CA ILE A 25 31.95 -0.78 -14.43
C ILE A 25 33.24 -1.16 -13.71
N ASP A 26 33.29 -1.08 -12.38
CA ASP A 26 34.50 -1.46 -11.61
C ASP A 26 34.88 -2.94 -11.78
N GLU A 27 33.89 -3.82 -11.86
CA GLU A 27 34.11 -5.25 -12.05
C GLU A 27 34.51 -5.60 -13.49
N LYS A 28 33.84 -5.02 -14.48
CA LYS A 28 33.98 -5.43 -15.90
C LYS A 28 35.06 -4.67 -16.67
N PHE A 29 35.34 -3.42 -16.29
CA PHE A 29 36.36 -2.60 -16.96
C PHE A 29 37.66 -2.49 -16.15
N LYS A 30 37.88 -3.42 -15.22
CA LYS A 30 39.11 -3.48 -14.43
C LYS A 30 40.31 -3.77 -15.33
N TYR A 31 41.25 -2.84 -15.39
CA TYR A 31 42.48 -2.98 -16.17
C TYR A 31 43.43 -3.94 -15.45
N VAL A 32 43.68 -5.12 -16.01
CA VAL A 32 44.58 -6.13 -15.44
C VAL A 32 45.66 -6.43 -16.47
N ASN A 33 46.94 -6.31 -16.08
CA ASN A 33 48.09 -6.57 -16.96
C ASN A 33 48.12 -5.71 -18.24
N ASN A 34 47.77 -4.42 -18.16
CA ASN A 34 47.69 -3.48 -19.28
C ASN A 34 46.69 -3.85 -20.40
N GLU A 35 45.78 -4.79 -20.14
CA GLU A 35 44.77 -5.22 -21.09
C GLU A 35 43.38 -5.22 -20.45
N PHE A 36 42.35 -5.06 -21.28
CA PHE A 36 40.98 -5.28 -20.84
C PHE A 36 40.70 -6.80 -20.78
N PRO A 37 39.87 -7.25 -19.82
CA PRO A 37 39.41 -8.63 -19.80
C PRO A 37 38.71 -9.01 -21.12
N PRO A 38 38.89 -10.24 -21.63
CA PRO A 38 38.15 -10.71 -22.80
C PRO A 38 36.64 -10.76 -22.52
N GLU A 39 35.83 -10.45 -23.54
CA GLU A 39 34.37 -10.49 -23.46
C GLU A 39 33.90 -11.88 -23.00
N MET A 40 33.12 -11.92 -21.92
CA MET A 40 32.50 -13.13 -21.38
C MET A 40 31.06 -13.27 -21.92
N GLN A 41 30.54 -14.50 -21.98
CA GLN A 41 29.18 -14.76 -22.44
C GLN A 41 28.11 -13.97 -21.65
N ASP A 42 28.38 -13.72 -20.36
CA ASP A 42 27.53 -12.93 -19.46
C ASP A 42 27.49 -11.43 -19.79
N ASP A 43 28.43 -10.90 -20.57
CA ASP A 43 28.43 -9.48 -20.96
C ASP A 43 27.29 -9.17 -21.95
N ARG A 44 26.70 -10.20 -22.56
CA ARG A 44 25.49 -10.10 -23.40
C ARG A 44 24.20 -10.02 -22.58
N LYS A 45 24.27 -10.25 -21.27
CA LYS A 45 23.12 -10.14 -20.38
C LYS A 45 22.74 -8.68 -20.22
N LYS A 46 21.45 -8.36 -20.41
CA LYS A 46 20.95 -7.00 -20.21
C LYS A 46 21.18 -6.56 -18.76
N PHE A 47 21.55 -5.30 -18.58
CA PHE A 47 21.69 -4.69 -17.27
C PHE A 47 20.37 -4.78 -16.50
N ASP A 48 20.44 -5.27 -15.25
CA ASP A 48 19.26 -5.42 -14.41
C ASP A 48 18.78 -4.05 -13.90
N THR A 49 17.63 -3.61 -14.41
CA THR A 49 16.98 -2.34 -14.05
C THR A 49 15.90 -2.49 -12.98
N TYR A 50 15.68 -3.72 -12.49
CA TYR A 50 14.72 -3.97 -11.42
C TYR A 50 15.28 -3.49 -10.08
N VAL A 51 14.51 -2.63 -9.42
CA VAL A 51 14.75 -2.15 -8.06
C VAL A 51 13.51 -2.52 -7.26
N ALA A 52 13.68 -3.39 -6.26
CA ALA A 52 12.62 -3.67 -5.30
C ALA A 52 12.49 -2.47 -4.36
N PHE A 53 11.26 -2.06 -4.10
CA PHE A 53 10.95 -1.13 -3.02
C PHE A 53 10.47 -1.98 -1.84
N GLU A 54 11.16 -1.88 -0.71
CA GLU A 54 10.69 -2.50 0.53
C GLU A 54 9.49 -1.69 1.04
N ASP A 55 8.33 -2.33 1.13
CA ASP A 55 7.14 -1.79 1.76
C ASP A 55 7.02 -2.42 3.15
N ASP A 56 7.43 -1.67 4.17
CA ASP A 56 7.40 -2.09 5.57
C ASP A 56 5.98 -2.04 6.18
N PHE A 57 4.95 -1.76 5.38
CA PHE A 57 3.58 -1.66 5.87
C PHE A 57 3.04 -3.03 6.28
N ASP A 58 2.67 -3.18 7.56
CA ASP A 58 2.06 -4.41 8.08
C ASP A 58 0.60 -4.55 7.63
N TYR A 59 0.39 -5.12 6.45
CA TYR A 59 -0.94 -5.45 5.94
C TYR A 59 -1.71 -6.45 6.82
N SER A 60 -1.01 -7.22 7.68
CA SER A 60 -1.67 -8.12 8.62
C SER A 60 -2.39 -7.37 9.73
N ALA A 61 -1.93 -6.16 10.08
CA ALA A 61 -2.59 -5.29 11.04
C ALA A 61 -3.98 -4.86 10.55
N ILE A 62 -4.15 -4.62 9.24
CA ILE A 62 -5.44 -4.23 8.67
C ILE A 62 -6.49 -5.32 8.87
N ARG A 63 -6.14 -6.58 8.62
CA ARG A 63 -7.05 -7.72 8.83
C ARG A 63 -7.46 -7.92 10.28
N ARG A 64 -6.75 -7.30 11.23
CA ARG A 64 -7.03 -7.37 12.67
C ARG A 64 -7.73 -6.11 13.21
N LEU A 65 -8.02 -5.11 12.39
CA LEU A 65 -8.67 -3.87 12.83
C LEU A 65 -10.08 -4.13 13.38
N LEU A 66 -10.81 -5.02 12.73
CA LEU A 66 -12.17 -5.40 13.08
C LEU A 66 -12.24 -6.89 13.42
N SER A 67 -12.94 -7.17 14.52
CA SER A 67 -13.41 -8.51 14.84
C SER A 67 -14.67 -8.84 14.05
N GLN A 68 -14.93 -10.14 13.89
CA GLN A 68 -16.12 -10.63 13.22
C GLN A 68 -17.43 -10.11 13.85
N THR A 69 -17.43 -9.95 15.17
CA THR A 69 -18.54 -9.38 15.94
C THR A 69 -18.77 -7.90 15.60
N GLU A 70 -17.70 -7.12 15.47
CA GLU A 70 -17.79 -5.69 15.11
C GLU A 70 -18.27 -5.52 13.67
N CYS A 71 -17.79 -6.32 12.72
CA CYS A 71 -18.31 -6.31 11.35
C CYS A 71 -19.82 -6.60 11.31
N LYS A 72 -20.30 -7.59 12.10
CA LYS A 72 -21.73 -7.90 12.19
C LYS A 72 -22.55 -6.75 12.77
N ILE A 73 -22.01 -6.06 13.78
CA ILE A 73 -22.63 -4.87 14.37
C ILE A 73 -22.69 -3.73 13.34
N LEU A 74 -21.56 -3.40 12.72
CA LEU A 74 -21.45 -2.35 11.70
C LEU A 74 -22.35 -2.64 10.48
N ARG A 75 -22.53 -3.90 10.10
CA ARG A 75 -23.43 -4.29 9.00
C ARG A 75 -24.91 -4.11 9.33
N SER A 76 -25.28 -3.98 10.61
CA SER A 76 -26.69 -3.89 10.99
C SER A 76 -27.35 -2.64 10.39
N ALA A 77 -28.53 -2.83 9.81
CA ALA A 77 -29.34 -1.77 9.20
C ALA A 77 -30.01 -0.86 10.24
N PHE A 78 -29.94 -1.23 11.51
CA PHE A 78 -30.43 -0.41 12.60
C PHE A 78 -29.42 0.68 12.93
N PRO A 79 -29.89 1.89 13.30
CA PRO A 79 -29.00 2.90 13.84
C PRO A 79 -28.28 2.30 15.05
N LEU A 80 -26.95 2.25 14.97
CA LEU A 80 -26.12 1.79 16.06
C LEU A 80 -26.43 2.68 17.26
N LYS A 81 -26.87 2.09 18.37
CA LYS A 81 -26.92 2.81 19.65
C LYS A 81 -25.52 3.09 20.23
N GLU A 82 -24.49 2.53 19.61
CA GLU A 82 -23.11 2.55 20.08
C GLU A 82 -22.25 3.36 19.10
N ASP A 83 -22.27 4.69 19.24
CA ASP A 83 -21.24 5.59 18.69
C ASP A 83 -19.83 5.10 19.05
N LYS A 84 -19.72 4.43 20.20
CA LYS A 84 -18.48 3.93 20.79
C LYS A 84 -17.72 2.95 19.89
N THR A 85 -18.40 2.02 19.21
CA THR A 85 -17.75 1.04 18.34
C THR A 85 -17.10 1.71 17.12
N LEU A 86 -17.76 2.75 16.61
CA LEU A 86 -17.29 3.50 15.45
C LEU A 86 -16.17 4.48 15.84
N GLU A 87 -16.25 5.05 17.04
CA GLU A 87 -15.19 5.85 17.66
C GLU A 87 -13.93 5.00 17.91
N GLU A 88 -14.07 3.82 18.52
CA GLU A 88 -12.95 2.88 18.75
C GLU A 88 -12.32 2.41 17.44
N LEU A 89 -13.13 2.13 16.41
CA LEU A 89 -12.63 1.82 15.08
C LEU A 89 -11.86 3.02 14.49
N THR A 90 -12.40 4.22 14.64
CA THR A 90 -11.74 5.45 14.17
C THR A 90 -10.38 5.63 14.84
N ASP A 91 -10.27 5.38 16.14
CA ASP A 91 -9.01 5.47 16.88
C ASP A 91 -8.00 4.40 16.42
N ARG A 92 -8.44 3.17 16.19
CA ARG A 92 -7.59 2.11 15.60
C ARG A 92 -7.12 2.47 14.20
N VAL A 93 -8.00 3.02 13.36
CA VAL A 93 -7.65 3.48 12.02
C VAL A 93 -6.69 4.67 12.09
N ARG A 94 -6.86 5.59 13.05
CA ARG A 94 -5.95 6.73 13.27
C ARG A 94 -4.56 6.32 13.74
N ALA A 95 -4.43 5.20 14.44
CA ALA A 95 -3.12 4.66 14.80
C ALA A 95 -2.29 4.29 13.56
N LEU A 96 -2.93 3.88 12.46
CA LEU A 96 -2.30 3.58 11.17
C LEU A 96 -2.29 4.79 10.22
N TRP A 97 -3.37 5.58 10.22
CA TRP A 97 -3.56 6.76 9.37
C TRP A 97 -4.01 7.95 10.21
N PRO A 98 -3.08 8.76 10.75
CA PRO A 98 -3.38 9.80 11.75
C PRO A 98 -4.40 10.86 11.34
N LYS A 99 -4.60 11.07 10.03
CA LYS A 99 -5.54 12.05 9.47
C LYS A 99 -6.89 11.45 9.09
N ALA A 100 -7.11 10.16 9.36
CA ALA A 100 -8.34 9.48 9.00
C ALA A 100 -9.55 10.06 9.76
N VAL A 101 -10.60 10.35 8.98
CA VAL A 101 -11.92 10.78 9.45
C VAL A 101 -12.97 9.85 8.86
N PHE A 102 -13.91 9.40 9.69
CA PHE A 102 -15.03 8.60 9.22
C PHE A 102 -15.88 9.40 8.21
N GLU A 103 -16.21 8.78 7.08
CA GLU A 103 -17.04 9.37 6.04
C GLU A 103 -18.42 8.71 6.01
N ASP A 104 -18.48 7.42 5.67
CA ASP A 104 -19.73 6.69 5.47
C ASP A 104 -19.57 5.20 5.79
N ARG A 105 -20.70 4.57 6.07
CA ARG A 105 -20.86 3.13 6.24
C ARG A 105 -22.11 2.71 5.50
N ASN A 106 -21.93 1.88 4.47
CA ASN A 106 -23.02 1.56 3.57
C ASN A 106 -22.92 0.12 3.05
N CYS A 107 -24.06 -0.49 2.73
CA CYS A 107 -24.18 -1.82 2.14
C CYS A 107 -24.91 -1.70 0.81
N SER A 108 -24.19 -1.87 -0.30
CA SER A 108 -24.79 -1.80 -1.64
C SER A 108 -24.20 -2.85 -2.57
N ARG A 109 -25.04 -3.39 -3.46
CA ARG A 109 -24.57 -4.26 -4.56
C ARG A 109 -24.01 -3.48 -5.75
N GLN A 110 -24.21 -2.17 -5.77
CA GLN A 110 -23.71 -1.32 -6.84
C GLN A 110 -22.25 -0.95 -6.59
N SER A 111 -21.45 -0.96 -7.67
CA SER A 111 -20.07 -0.48 -7.61
C SER A 111 -20.07 1.01 -7.30
N ARG A 112 -19.26 1.41 -6.34
CA ARG A 112 -19.15 2.80 -5.88
C ARG A 112 -17.71 3.18 -5.60
N GLN A 113 -17.49 4.49 -5.63
CA GLN A 113 -16.21 5.11 -5.31
C GLN A 113 -16.40 6.11 -4.16
N PRO A 114 -15.48 6.16 -3.18
CA PRO A 114 -15.45 7.19 -2.15
C PRO A 114 -15.36 8.60 -2.74
N ALA A 115 -15.94 9.59 -2.06
CA ALA A 115 -15.89 10.97 -2.55
C ALA A 115 -14.50 11.60 -2.39
N CYS A 116 -13.70 11.09 -1.45
CA CYS A 116 -12.39 11.63 -1.14
C CYS A 116 -11.25 11.01 -1.97
N PRO A 117 -10.17 11.78 -2.26
CA PRO A 117 -9.06 11.32 -3.08
C PRO A 117 -8.17 10.27 -2.40
N ARG A 118 -8.14 10.23 -1.06
CA ARG A 118 -7.42 9.22 -0.27
C ARG A 118 -8.37 8.53 0.68
N ALA A 119 -9.07 7.55 0.15
CA ALA A 119 -10.02 6.75 0.91
C ALA A 119 -9.39 5.47 1.44
N ILE A 120 -9.68 5.16 2.70
CA ILE A 120 -9.39 3.89 3.36
C ILE A 120 -10.73 3.17 3.43
N VAL A 121 -10.89 2.15 2.61
CA VAL A 121 -12.15 1.39 2.50
C VAL A 121 -11.94 0.03 3.16
N LEU A 122 -12.68 -0.22 4.24
CA LEU A 122 -12.64 -1.49 4.95
C LEU A 122 -13.92 -2.27 4.68
N SER A 123 -13.77 -3.54 4.31
CA SER A 123 -14.88 -4.47 4.19
C SER A 123 -15.46 -4.78 5.57
N ILE A 124 -16.79 -4.77 5.65
CA ILE A 124 -17.56 -5.27 6.80
C ILE A 124 -18.49 -6.40 6.37
N GLU A 125 -18.11 -7.13 5.32
CA GLU A 125 -18.76 -8.38 4.94
C GLU A 125 -18.41 -9.50 5.94
N ASN A 126 -19.21 -10.55 5.98
CA ASN A 126 -18.94 -11.67 6.88
C ASN A 126 -17.72 -12.48 6.40
N ASP A 127 -17.58 -12.69 5.10
CA ASP A 127 -16.54 -13.58 4.59
C ASP A 127 -15.17 -12.88 4.56
N ASP A 128 -15.18 -11.56 4.33
CA ASP A 128 -14.00 -10.72 4.16
C ASP A 128 -13.93 -9.56 5.17
N CYS A 129 -14.28 -9.81 6.42
CA CYS A 129 -14.29 -8.78 7.48
C CYS A 129 -12.89 -8.16 7.64
N SER A 130 -12.84 -6.83 7.75
CA SER A 130 -11.60 -6.06 7.91
C SER A 130 -10.65 -6.08 6.70
N GLU A 131 -11.08 -6.60 5.55
CA GLU A 131 -10.25 -6.57 4.34
C GLU A 131 -10.18 -5.15 3.76
N TRP A 132 -8.98 -4.76 3.28
CA TRP A 132 -8.81 -3.50 2.58
C TRP A 132 -9.35 -3.63 1.15
N LEU A 133 -10.39 -2.85 0.84
CA LEU A 133 -10.97 -2.78 -0.49
C LEU A 133 -10.32 -1.68 -1.33
N GLY A 134 -10.35 -1.88 -2.65
CA GLY A 134 -9.88 -0.89 -3.63
C GLY A 134 -10.79 0.34 -3.72
N ALA A 135 -10.34 1.33 -4.51
CA ALA A 135 -11.06 2.57 -4.73
C ALA A 135 -12.49 2.35 -5.29
N MET A 136 -12.66 1.33 -6.14
CA MET A 136 -13.98 0.84 -6.57
C MET A 136 -14.32 -0.41 -5.77
N HIS A 137 -15.48 -0.40 -5.11
CA HIS A 137 -15.89 -1.52 -4.27
C HIS A 137 -17.40 -1.75 -4.30
N THR A 138 -17.79 -2.96 -3.92
CA THR A 138 -19.18 -3.42 -3.77
C THR A 138 -19.34 -4.05 -2.38
N GLY A 139 -20.57 -4.27 -1.96
CA GLY A 139 -20.87 -4.95 -0.70
C GLY A 139 -21.04 -3.98 0.46
N CYS A 140 -20.80 -4.50 1.67
CA CYS A 140 -20.80 -3.71 2.89
C CYS A 140 -19.39 -3.20 3.21
N SER A 141 -19.25 -1.87 3.31
CA SER A 141 -17.97 -1.25 3.64
C SER A 141 -18.12 -0.05 4.58
N VAL A 142 -17.04 0.24 5.30
CA VAL A 142 -16.82 1.46 6.05
C VAL A 142 -15.73 2.25 5.35
N VAL A 143 -15.94 3.56 5.19
CA VAL A 143 -15.03 4.45 4.48
C VAL A 143 -14.50 5.52 5.43
N PHE A 144 -13.18 5.69 5.41
CA PHE A 144 -12.49 6.79 6.06
C PHE A 144 -11.75 7.62 5.01
N CYS A 145 -11.66 8.93 5.22
CA CYS A 145 -10.92 9.86 4.38
C CYS A 145 -9.70 10.42 5.10
N ALA A 146 -8.58 10.55 4.40
CA ALA A 146 -7.30 11.05 4.93
C ALA A 146 -6.66 12.17 4.09
#